data_AF-A0A3B1CV48-F1
#
_entry.id   AF-A0A3B1CV48-F1
#
_cell.length_a   1.000
_cell.length_b   1.000
_cell.length_c   1.000
_cell.angle_alpha   90.00
_cell.angle_beta   90.00
_cell.angle_gamma   90.00
#
_symmetry.space_group_name_H-M   'P 1'
#
loop_
_entity.id
_entity.type
_entity.pdbx_description
1 polymer ?
#
loop_
_entity_poly.entity_id
_entity_poly.type
_entity_poly.pdbx_seq_one_letter_code
_entity_poly.pdbx_strand_id
1 'polypeptide(L)'
;MPPGIHAGGLRYHGDAPLLCQLYHDGLIEAKAYPQTTVFEAALLFSRTEGIIPAPETSHAIRAAIDEALLCREEGKEKTLLFNLSGHGYLDLQAYADYLEGKLTDYEYPEEKIKEALSKLPVI
;
A
#
# COMPACT_ATOMS: atom_id res chain seq x y z
N MET A 1 0.28 4.71 17.16
CA MET A 1 1.35 5.26 16.31
C MET A 1 2.04 4.07 15.66
N PRO A 2 2.15 4.01 14.32
CA PRO A 2 2.80 2.89 13.64
C PRO A 2 4.24 2.73 14.13
N PRO A 3 4.84 1.53 14.03
CA PRO A 3 6.24 1.35 14.37
C PRO A 3 7.11 2.27 13.51
N GLY A 4 8.22 2.77 14.07
CA GLY A 4 9.17 3.64 13.36
C GLY A 4 9.89 2.99 12.17
N ILE A 5 9.62 1.71 11.89
CA ILE A 5 10.18 0.89 10.81
C ILE A 5 9.27 0.96 9.54
N HIS A 6 8.17 1.71 9.58
CA HIS A 6 7.25 1.81 8.45
C HIS A 6 7.64 2.93 7.48
N ALA A 7 8.11 2.55 6.29
CA ALA A 7 8.56 3.47 5.24
C ALA A 7 7.55 3.63 4.08
N GLY A 8 6.38 2.97 4.17
CA GLY A 8 5.33 2.99 3.14
C GLY A 8 4.47 4.26 3.11
N GLY A 9 4.71 5.24 3.99
CA GLY A 9 4.11 6.58 3.92
C GLY A 9 2.65 6.71 4.38
N LEU A 10 1.79 5.72 4.13
CA LEU A 10 0.36 5.70 4.48
C LEU A 10 0.11 5.46 5.99
N ARG A 11 0.54 6.42 6.81
CA ARG A 11 0.55 6.31 8.28
C ARG A 11 -0.68 6.87 8.98
N TYR A 12 -1.57 7.52 8.25
CA TYR A 12 -2.80 8.07 8.83
C TYR A 12 -3.74 6.92 9.24
N HIS A 13 -4.45 7.09 10.34
CA HIS A 13 -5.14 6.00 11.03
C HIS A 13 -6.61 5.83 10.65
N GLY A 14 -7.11 6.68 9.76
CA GLY A 14 -8.50 6.64 9.30
C GLY A 14 -8.60 7.07 7.85
N ASP A 15 -9.81 7.01 7.31
CA ASP A 15 -10.10 7.34 5.92
C ASP A 15 -11.16 8.45 5.85
N ALA A 16 -11.26 9.10 4.69
CA ALA A 16 -12.25 10.15 4.49
C ALA A 16 -13.68 9.57 4.61
N PRO A 17 -14.63 10.23 5.32
CA PRO A 17 -15.97 9.67 5.56
C PRO A 17 -16.73 9.27 4.29
N LEU A 18 -16.57 10.04 3.21
CA LEU A 18 -17.17 9.71 1.91
C LEU A 18 -16.61 8.41 1.32
N LEU A 19 -15.30 8.17 1.48
CA LEU A 19 -14.67 6.93 1.01
C LEU A 19 -15.12 5.74 1.86
N CYS A 20 -15.24 5.91 3.18
CA CYS A 20 -15.81 4.89 4.05
C CYS A 20 -17.24 4.52 3.64
N GLN A 21 -18.08 5.52 3.32
CA GLN A 21 -19.45 5.28 2.89
C GLN A 21 -19.50 4.50 1.56
N LEU A 22 -18.69 4.88 0.56
CA LEU A 22 -18.60 4.15 -0.71
C LEU A 22 -18.20 2.68 -0.50
N TYR A 23 -17.27 2.41 0.43
CA TYR A 23 -16.87 1.05 0.78
C TYR A 23 -18.01 0.29 1.48
N HIS A 24 -18.69 0.90 2.45
CA HIS A 24 -19.84 0.31 3.13
C HIS A 24 -21.01 -0.01 2.19
N ASP A 25 -21.21 0.82 1.16
CA ASP A 25 -22.23 0.62 0.13
C ASP A 25 -21.82 -0.40 -0.94
N GLY A 26 -20.59 -0.95 -0.87
CA GLY A 26 -20.08 -1.95 -1.82
C GLY A 26 -19.74 -1.38 -3.20
N LEU A 27 -19.51 -0.08 -3.30
CA LEU A 27 -19.20 0.62 -4.57
C LEU A 27 -17.70 0.60 -4.90
N ILE A 28 -16.86 0.36 -3.90
CA ILE A 28 -15.41 0.24 -4.04
C ILE A 28 -14.90 -0.94 -3.20
N GLU A 29 -13.73 -1.45 -3.57
CA GLU A 29 -13.01 -2.48 -2.82
C GLU A 29 -11.80 -1.85 -2.12
N ALA A 30 -11.38 -2.46 -1.00
CA ALA A 30 -10.18 -2.07 -0.26
C ALA A 30 -9.14 -3.18 -0.33
N LYS A 31 -7.89 -2.82 -0.62
CA LYS A 31 -6.74 -3.72 -0.61
C LYS A 31 -5.65 -3.14 0.29
N ALA A 32 -4.94 -4.02 0.99
CA ALA A 32 -3.80 -3.67 1.83
C ALA A 32 -2.60 -4.50 1.40
N TYR A 33 -1.42 -3.88 1.37
CA TYR A 33 -0.19 -4.50 0.91
C TYR A 33 0.93 -4.35 1.95
N PRO A 34 1.75 -5.39 2.17
CA PRO A 34 2.98 -5.28 2.94
C PRO A 34 3.98 -4.36 2.23
N GLN A 35 4.77 -3.60 2.99
CA GLN A 35 5.67 -2.59 2.44
C GLN A 35 6.73 -3.19 1.51
N THR A 36 7.21 -4.41 1.76
CA THR A 36 8.18 -5.06 0.87
C THR A 36 7.63 -5.29 -0.54
N THR A 37 6.37 -5.74 -0.65
CA THR A 37 5.70 -5.98 -1.94
C THR A 37 5.42 -4.69 -2.70
N VAL A 38 5.20 -3.60 -1.97
CA VAL A 38 5.02 -2.25 -2.52
C VAL A 38 6.32 -1.74 -3.13
N PHE A 39 7.46 -1.90 -2.45
CA PHE A 39 8.76 -1.50 -3.00
C PHE A 39 9.22 -2.39 -4.16
N GLU A 40 8.87 -3.68 -4.17
CA GLU A 40 9.09 -4.55 -5.33
C GLU A 40 8.38 -4.00 -6.57
N ALA A 41 7.10 -3.64 -6.43
CA ALA A 41 6.31 -3.02 -7.50
C ALA A 41 6.88 -1.67 -7.94
N ALA A 42 7.33 -0.86 -6.98
CA ALA A 42 7.96 0.43 -7.23
C ALA A 42 9.22 0.32 -8.09
N LEU A 43 10.09 -0.67 -7.79
CA LEU A 43 11.29 -0.92 -8.57
C LEU A 43 10.97 -1.43 -9.97
N LEU A 44 9.99 -2.33 -10.11
CA LEU A 44 9.56 -2.80 -11.42
C LEU A 44 9.09 -1.62 -12.27
N PHE A 45 8.17 -0.81 -11.75
CA PHE A 45 7.63 0.36 -12.45
C PHE A 45 8.72 1.38 -12.81
N SER A 46 9.67 1.64 -11.89
CA SER A 46 10.79 2.54 -12.16
C SER A 46 11.70 2.03 -13.28
N ARG A 47 11.90 0.71 -13.37
CA ARG A 47 12.74 0.09 -14.40
C ARG A 47 12.06 0.01 -15.76
N THR A 48 10.72 -0.10 -15.80
CA THR A 48 9.97 -0.21 -17.06
C THR A 48 9.53 1.15 -17.60
N GLU A 49 9.08 2.06 -16.73
CA GLU A 49 8.49 3.35 -17.12
C GLU A 49 9.45 4.55 -16.91
N GLY A 50 10.57 4.36 -16.21
CA GLY A 50 11.57 5.42 -15.98
C GLY A 50 11.17 6.48 -14.94
N ILE A 51 10.09 6.26 -14.19
CA ILE A 51 9.62 7.17 -13.13
C ILE A 51 9.84 6.51 -11.78
N ILE A 52 10.45 7.23 -10.83
CA ILE A 52 10.55 6.78 -9.43
C ILE A 52 9.28 7.24 -8.70
N PRO A 53 8.33 6.35 -8.35
CA PRO A 53 7.09 6.73 -7.66
C PRO A 53 7.33 7.02 -6.18
N ALA A 54 6.45 7.80 -5.53
CA ALA A 54 6.45 7.91 -4.08
C ALA A 54 6.07 6.55 -3.44
N PRO A 55 6.58 6.20 -2.23
CA PRO A 55 6.20 4.96 -1.55
C PRO A 55 4.68 4.78 -1.38
N GLU A 56 3.94 5.86 -1.15
CA GLU A 56 2.48 5.88 -1.09
C GLU A 56 1.87 5.47 -2.45
N THR A 57 2.34 6.10 -3.53
CA THR A 57 1.90 5.84 -4.91
C THR A 57 2.13 4.37 -5.31
N SER A 58 3.21 3.77 -4.82
CA SER A 58 3.58 2.38 -5.12
C SER A 58 2.54 1.36 -4.67
N HIS A 59 1.66 1.68 -3.72
CA HIS A 59 0.53 0.82 -3.34
C HIS A 59 -0.47 0.67 -4.49
N ALA A 60 -0.78 1.76 -5.18
CA ALA A 60 -1.66 1.73 -6.35
C ALA A 60 -1.02 1.02 -7.54
N ILE A 61 0.30 1.18 -7.72
CA ILE A 61 1.08 0.46 -8.73
C ILE A 61 1.03 -1.05 -8.48
N ARG A 62 1.21 -1.50 -7.24
CA ARG A 62 1.08 -2.92 -6.88
C ARG A 62 -0.30 -3.47 -7.25
N ALA A 63 -1.36 -2.75 -6.89
CA ALA A 63 -2.73 -3.14 -7.22
C ALA A 63 -2.96 -3.20 -8.74
N ALA A 64 -2.44 -2.23 -9.50
CA ALA A 64 -2.55 -2.22 -10.96
C ALA A 64 -1.80 -3.40 -11.61
N ILE A 65 -0.64 -3.78 -11.07
CA ILE A 65 0.11 -4.96 -11.51
C ILE A 65 -0.70 -6.24 -11.24
N ASP A 66 -1.31 -6.38 -10.05
CA ASP A 66 -2.15 -7.53 -9.73
C ASP A 66 -3.33 -7.68 -10.70
N GLU A 67 -4.02 -6.59 -10.99
CA GLU A 67 -5.12 -6.58 -11.96
C GLU A 67 -4.64 -6.91 -13.38
N ALA A 68 -3.46 -6.44 -13.78
CA ALA A 68 -2.89 -6.77 -15.09
C ALA A 68 -2.52 -8.26 -15.19
N LEU A 69 -1.98 -8.85 -14.12
CA LEU A 69 -1.68 -10.28 -14.04
C LEU A 69 -2.96 -11.11 -14.11
N LEU A 70 -4.01 -10.71 -13.40
CA LEU A 70 -5.32 -11.36 -13.45
C LEU A 70 -5.93 -11.28 -14.84
N CYS A 71 -5.89 -10.12 -15.50
CA CYS A 71 -6.37 -9.96 -16.87
C CYS A 71 -5.67 -10.93 -17.83
N ARG A 72 -4.35 -11.12 -17.66
CA ARG A 72 -3.57 -12.08 -18.44
C ARG A 72 -4.00 -13.52 -18.15
N GLU A 73 -4.21 -13.90 -16.89
CA GLU A 73 -4.66 -15.24 -16.49
C GLU A 73 -6.06 -15.57 -17.03
N GLU A 74 -6.96 -14.58 -17.00
CA GLU A 74 -8.31 -14.72 -17.54
C GLU A 74 -8.38 -14.60 -19.08
N GLY A 75 -7.30 -14.17 -19.72
CA GLY A 75 -7.27 -13.87 -21.16
C GLY A 75 -8.17 -12.70 -21.57
N LYS A 76 -8.40 -11.74 -20.67
CA LYS A 76 -9.26 -10.58 -20.92
C LYS A 76 -8.43 -9.32 -21.13
N GLU A 77 -8.76 -8.56 -22.16
CA GLU A 77 -8.21 -7.23 -22.36
C GLU A 77 -9.04 -6.20 -21.58
N LYS A 78 -8.38 -5.44 -20.71
CA LYS A 78 -9.00 -4.34 -19.95
C LYS A 78 -8.09 -3.12 -19.96
N THR A 79 -8.70 -1.94 -19.93
CA THR A 79 -7.99 -0.69 -19.65
C THR A 79 -7.95 -0.47 -18.14
N LEU A 80 -6.75 -0.41 -17.57
CA LEU A 80 -6.53 -0.14 -16.15
C LEU A 80 -6.10 1.31 -15.96
N LEU A 81 -6.82 2.05 -15.11
CA LEU A 81 -6.47 3.40 -14.70
C LEU A 81 -6.09 3.38 -13.22
N PHE A 82 -4.94 3.96 -12.88
CA PHE A 82 -4.55 4.19 -11.50
C PHE A 82 -4.01 5.62 -11.36
N ASN A 83 -4.04 6.15 -10.14
CA ASN A 83 -3.53 7.49 -9.84
C ASN A 83 -2.05 7.43 -9.45
N LEU A 84 -1.18 8.04 -10.25
CA LEU A 84 0.22 8.26 -9.90
C LEU A 84 0.32 9.53 -9.02
N SER A 85 0.03 9.40 -7.73
CA SER A 85 -0.17 10.55 -6.82
C SER A 85 1.07 11.42 -6.57
N GLY A 86 2.28 10.91 -6.80
CA GLY A 86 3.52 11.64 -6.55
C GLY A 86 4.78 10.84 -6.91
N HIS A 87 5.90 11.56 -7.05
CA HIS A 87 7.23 11.02 -7.32
C HIS A 87 8.02 10.77 -6.02
N GLY A 88 8.97 9.83 -6.04
CA GLY A 88 9.77 9.42 -4.89
C GLY A 88 11.15 10.06 -4.78
N TYR A 89 11.40 11.19 -5.47
CA TYR A 89 12.73 11.83 -5.47
C TYR A 89 13.23 12.26 -4.09
N LEU A 90 12.33 12.49 -3.13
CA LEU A 90 12.69 12.84 -1.75
C LEU A 90 12.57 11.64 -0.79
N ASP A 91 12.17 10.48 -1.30
CA ASP A 91 11.94 9.25 -0.53
C ASP A 91 13.02 8.19 -0.83
N LEU A 92 14.14 8.60 -1.45
CA LEU A 92 15.22 7.71 -1.87
C LEU A 92 15.83 6.90 -0.71
N GLN A 93 15.77 7.40 0.52
CA GLN A 93 16.22 6.63 1.69
C GLN A 93 15.38 5.36 1.87
N ALA A 94 14.06 5.43 1.67
CA ALA A 94 13.19 4.28 1.80
C ALA A 94 13.49 3.22 0.72
N TYR A 95 13.81 3.67 -0.50
CA TYR A 95 14.30 2.78 -1.57
C TYR A 95 15.64 2.15 -1.23
N ALA A 96 16.57 2.91 -0.66
CA ALA A 96 17.87 2.39 -0.22
C ALA A 96 17.68 1.33 0.87
N ASP A 97 16.83 1.59 1.87
CA ASP A 97 16.53 0.64 2.94
C ASP A 97 15.92 -0.66 2.40
N TYR A 98 15.11 -0.59 1.33
CA TYR A 98 14.57 -1.77 0.66
C TYR A 98 15.65 -2.56 -0.06
N LEU A 99 16.47 -1.88 -0.86
CA LEU A 99 17.55 -2.50 -1.63
C LEU A 99 18.63 -3.13 -0.73
N GLU A 100 18.84 -2.56 0.46
CA GLU A 100 19.75 -3.08 1.48
C GLU A 100 19.12 -4.16 2.38
N GLY A 101 17.84 -4.51 2.15
CA GLY A 101 17.14 -5.54 2.90
C GLY A 101 16.83 -5.17 4.35
N LYS A 102 16.81 -3.87 4.68
CA LYS A 102 16.53 -3.34 6.03
C LYS A 102 15.02 -3.22 6.30
N LEU A 103 14.21 -3.18 5.24
CA LEU A 103 12.76 -3.09 5.31
C LEU A 103 12.14 -4.45 5.69
N THR A 104 11.44 -4.49 6.82
CA THR A 104 10.76 -5.69 7.32
C THR A 104 9.26 -5.46 7.39
N ASP A 105 8.47 -6.44 6.94
CA ASP A 105 7.04 -6.39 7.16
C ASP A 105 6.77 -6.67 8.65
N TYR A 106 6.04 -5.76 9.27
CA TYR A 106 5.67 -5.87 10.67
C TYR A 106 4.16 -5.92 10.80
N GLU A 107 3.65 -7.08 11.18
CA GLU A 107 2.27 -7.24 11.63
C GLU A 107 2.19 -6.98 13.13
N TYR A 108 1.23 -6.14 13.52
CA TYR A 108 1.02 -5.85 14.93
C TYR A 108 0.43 -7.10 15.63
N PRO A 109 1.04 -7.61 16.72
CA PRO A 109 0.60 -8.86 17.33
C PRO A 109 -0.86 -8.83 17.79
N GLU A 110 -1.63 -9.85 17.43
CA GLU A 110 -3.07 -9.95 17.73
C GLU A 110 -3.38 -9.82 19.22
N GLU A 111 -2.54 -10.41 20.08
CA GLU A 111 -2.61 -10.29 21.55
C GLU A 111 -2.64 -8.82 22.00
N LYS A 112 -1.77 -7.98 21.43
CA LYS A 112 -1.72 -6.56 21.77
C LYS A 112 -2.92 -5.79 21.23
N ILE A 113 -3.49 -6.21 20.10
CA ILE A 113 -4.76 -5.67 19.58
C ILE A 113 -5.88 -5.97 20.58
N LYS A 114 -6.03 -7.23 21.01
CA LYS A 114 -7.04 -7.66 21.99
C LYS A 114 -6.90 -6.91 23.31
N GLU A 115 -5.68 -6.75 23.80
CA GLU A 115 -5.38 -5.99 25.02
C GLU A 115 -5.77 -4.50 24.90
N ALA A 116 -5.56 -3.89 23.73
CA ALA A 116 -5.97 -2.52 23.48
C ALA A 116 -7.50 -2.38 23.40
N LEU A 117 -8.17 -3.32 22.71
CA LEU A 117 -9.63 -3.33 22.55
C LEU A 117 -10.35 -3.55 23.88
N SER A 118 -9.81 -4.35 24.80
CA SER A 118 -10.42 -4.58 26.12
C SER A 118 -10.45 -3.34 27.02
N LYS A 119 -9.65 -2.31 26.68
CA LYS A 119 -9.60 -1.02 27.40
C LYS A 119 -10.57 0.02 26.83
N LEU A 120 -11.26 -0.29 25.73
CA LEU A 120 -12.24 0.62 25.15
C LEU A 120 -13.51 0.68 26.02
N PRO A 121 -14.15 1.87 26.13
CA PRO A 121 -15.43 1.98 26.81
C PRO A 121 -16.49 1.14 26.10
N VAL A 122 -17.29 0.42 26.88
CA VAL A 122 -18.47 -0.27 26.38
C VAL A 122 -19.55 0.79 26.11
N ILE A 123 -19.92 0.95 24.85
CA ILE A 123 -21.03 1.82 24.41
C ILE A 123 -22.30 1.00 24.35
#